data_AF-L8LMH5-F1
#
_entry.id   AF-L8LMH5-F1
#
_cell.length_a   1.000
_cell.length_b   1.000
_cell.length_c   1.000
_cell.angle_alpha   90.00
_cell.angle_beta   90.00
_cell.angle_gamma   90.00
#
_symmetry.space_group_name_H-M   'P 1'
#
loop_
_entity.id
_entity.type
_entity.pdbx_description
1 polymer ?
#
loop_
_entity_poly.entity_id
_entity_poly.type
_entity_poly.pdbx_seq_one_letter_code
_entity_poly.pdbx_strand_id
1 'polypeptide(L)'
;MIGNIDQVYFFGDSLTDTGNVFNFTGGFPDSFGGVFPYEDGRFSNGNVWTDYFTEEFNLTVDPFIAGPGLNLDLDDNNDGTNFAIGGVDSGDGSGNVGPVPIGLEQQIDSFEVLVNDLSSQGEVFNNDLYFLWIGANDYLRFIENADDPSTLNVIEVEANFPQNPINLVTNVVVNNISQALQDLVDIGARDIVVFNLPDLDYTPLATGLDEDDQEELRDITEDHNNRLEDQLESLREENPNINLIDIDINQLFDEFIEDPTNFDFTNVTDNFSGVDLYTGAAIPPATGNISNFLWIDSVHPSTKAHELVAELVIDSVADEVGSSILSFGQRPNRLQMEAFIDEELVGRESGSQNGVVPSVDPFTIFAVDSQDSGSNNFVDKTWFDQGEGIGIKDGDDGNSSKQKRIDGDEILGISVEGYYLDSVQLDLFKINSNDGATIRLEAINGNNLVDSKVFTLGSGQIQNPNSLVFNSSGSFDTLHISAADVDTNMFFKKAEFTGYEA
;
A
#
# COMPACT_ATOMS: atom_id res chain seq x y z
N MET A 1 2.14 -9.43 -19.95
CA MET A 1 2.41 -10.65 -19.18
C MET A 1 3.45 -10.26 -18.18
N ILE A 2 3.04 -10.08 -16.93
CA ILE A 2 3.99 -10.04 -15.81
C ILE A 2 4.80 -11.33 -15.92
N GLY A 3 6.13 -11.20 -16.06
CA GLY A 3 7.02 -12.31 -16.41
C GLY A 3 6.98 -13.46 -15.40
N ASN A 4 7.22 -14.69 -15.90
CA ASN A 4 7.46 -15.94 -15.17
C ASN A 4 7.33 -15.89 -13.64
N ILE A 5 6.09 -15.85 -13.11
CA ILE A 5 5.81 -16.25 -11.73
C ILE A 5 5.67 -17.77 -11.77
N ASP A 6 6.51 -18.48 -11.03
CA ASP A 6 6.53 -19.95 -11.05
C ASP A 6 5.51 -20.52 -10.04
N GLN A 7 5.47 -19.99 -8.81
CA GLN A 7 4.49 -20.33 -7.79
C GLN A 7 4.08 -19.11 -6.94
N VAL A 8 2.91 -19.19 -6.29
CA VAL A 8 2.46 -18.17 -5.31
C VAL A 8 2.09 -18.79 -3.97
N TYR A 9 2.46 -18.12 -2.88
CA TYR A 9 2.17 -18.59 -1.53
C TYR A 9 1.54 -17.48 -0.69
N PHE A 10 0.39 -17.75 -0.09
CA PHE A 10 -0.36 -16.76 0.68
C PHE A 10 -0.39 -17.11 2.16
N PHE A 11 -0.09 -16.13 3.02
CA PHE A 11 -0.09 -16.24 4.47
C PHE A 11 -0.92 -15.11 5.07
N GLY A 12 -1.62 -15.40 6.17
CA GLY A 12 -2.45 -14.40 6.81
C GLY A 12 -3.69 -14.95 7.50
N ASP A 13 -4.72 -14.13 7.51
CA ASP A 13 -5.97 -14.38 8.22
C ASP A 13 -7.19 -14.49 7.27
N SER A 14 -8.37 -14.09 7.75
CA SER A 14 -9.65 -14.19 7.03
C SER A 14 -9.72 -13.29 5.81
N LEU A 15 -8.91 -12.24 5.71
CA LEU A 15 -8.84 -11.39 4.51
C LEU A 15 -8.21 -12.11 3.32
N THR A 16 -7.49 -13.20 3.57
CA THR A 16 -6.69 -13.94 2.58
C THR A 16 -7.17 -15.40 2.44
N ASP A 17 -7.85 -15.96 3.44
CA ASP A 17 -8.35 -17.35 3.47
C ASP A 17 -9.39 -17.63 2.35
N THR A 18 -9.11 -18.66 1.55
CA THR A 18 -9.95 -19.13 0.42
C THR A 18 -10.73 -20.42 0.73
N GLY A 19 -10.78 -20.84 2.00
CA GLY A 19 -11.58 -21.97 2.47
C GLY A 19 -10.86 -22.95 3.40
N ASN A 20 -9.69 -22.60 3.95
CA ASN A 20 -8.99 -23.41 4.95
C ASN A 20 -9.85 -23.65 6.19
N VAL A 21 -10.43 -22.59 6.76
CA VAL A 21 -11.35 -22.74 7.91
C VAL A 21 -12.60 -23.53 7.51
N PHE A 22 -13.13 -23.30 6.31
CA PHE A 22 -14.30 -24.02 5.78
C PHE A 22 -14.07 -25.52 5.68
N ASN A 23 -12.95 -25.90 5.08
CA ASN A 23 -12.58 -27.29 4.91
C ASN A 23 -12.30 -27.98 6.24
N PHE A 24 -11.61 -27.32 7.17
CA PHE A 24 -11.26 -27.89 8.47
C PHE A 24 -12.50 -28.13 9.35
N THR A 25 -13.39 -27.13 9.39
CA THR A 25 -14.59 -27.17 10.24
C THR A 25 -15.75 -27.96 9.62
N GLY A 26 -15.67 -28.24 8.31
CA GLY A 26 -16.74 -28.89 7.55
C GLY A 26 -17.90 -27.95 7.24
N GLY A 27 -17.64 -26.64 7.10
CA GLY A 27 -18.60 -25.69 6.57
C GLY A 27 -18.62 -24.28 7.17
N PHE A 28 -17.72 -23.90 8.08
CA PHE A 28 -17.62 -22.52 8.59
C PHE A 28 -16.76 -21.65 7.66
N PRO A 29 -17.15 -20.42 7.28
CA PRO A 29 -18.14 -19.59 7.96
C PRO A 29 -19.57 -19.70 7.40
N ASP A 30 -19.79 -20.35 6.25
CA ASP A 30 -21.11 -20.51 5.60
C ASP A 30 -22.18 -21.15 6.52
N SER A 31 -21.75 -22.02 7.43
CA SER A 31 -22.60 -22.76 8.37
C SER A 31 -23.33 -21.89 9.39
N PHE A 32 -23.05 -20.58 9.46
CA PHE A 32 -23.86 -19.60 10.17
C PHE A 32 -25.28 -19.42 9.61
N GLY A 33 -25.68 -20.19 8.60
CA GLY A 33 -27.09 -20.30 8.20
C GLY A 33 -27.62 -19.05 7.50
N GLY A 34 -26.74 -18.31 6.81
CA GLY A 34 -27.08 -17.07 6.10
C GLY A 34 -27.24 -15.84 7.00
N VAL A 35 -26.75 -15.90 8.24
CA VAL A 35 -26.66 -14.72 9.12
C VAL A 35 -25.64 -13.72 8.58
N PHE A 36 -24.47 -14.23 8.20
CA PHE A 36 -23.46 -13.47 7.46
C PHE A 36 -23.56 -13.85 5.98
N PRO A 37 -23.38 -12.88 5.07
CA PRO A 37 -23.48 -13.12 3.64
C PRO A 37 -22.21 -13.76 3.08
N TYR A 38 -21.61 -14.72 3.78
CA TYR A 38 -20.40 -15.42 3.33
C TYR A 38 -20.71 -16.41 2.21
N GLU A 39 -19.80 -16.52 1.24
CA GLU A 39 -19.95 -17.42 0.10
C GLU A 39 -18.72 -18.32 -0.08
N ASP A 40 -18.97 -19.59 -0.38
CA ASP A 40 -17.98 -20.61 -0.75
C ASP A 40 -16.76 -20.68 0.21
N GLY A 41 -17.00 -20.53 1.51
CA GLY A 41 -15.98 -20.63 2.54
C GLY A 41 -15.10 -19.38 2.75
N ARG A 42 -15.34 -18.29 2.02
CA ARG A 42 -14.64 -17.01 2.20
C ARG A 42 -15.32 -16.17 3.27
N PHE A 43 -14.53 -15.36 3.99
CA PHE A 43 -15.06 -14.33 4.90
C PHE A 43 -15.50 -13.06 4.12
N SER A 44 -16.08 -13.25 2.94
CA SER A 44 -16.64 -12.18 2.10
C SER A 44 -17.90 -12.68 1.38
N ASN A 45 -18.62 -11.77 0.73
CA ASN A 45 -19.83 -12.08 -0.04
C ASN A 45 -19.55 -12.57 -1.47
N GLY A 46 -18.41 -13.23 -1.64
CA GLY A 46 -17.84 -13.66 -2.90
C GLY A 46 -16.34 -13.89 -2.75
N ASN A 47 -15.63 -13.84 -3.87
CA ASN A 47 -14.18 -13.95 -3.97
C ASN A 47 -13.46 -12.95 -3.05
N VAL A 48 -12.36 -13.39 -2.44
CA VAL A 48 -11.39 -12.51 -1.75
C VAL A 48 -10.28 -12.09 -2.73
N TRP A 49 -9.40 -11.17 -2.31
CA TRP A 49 -8.42 -10.54 -3.22
C TRP A 49 -7.46 -11.56 -3.86
N THR A 50 -7.15 -12.66 -3.17
CA THR A 50 -6.33 -13.75 -3.70
C THR A 50 -7.01 -14.53 -4.82
N ASP A 51 -8.35 -14.69 -4.78
CA ASP A 51 -9.12 -15.32 -5.85
C ASP A 51 -9.03 -14.46 -7.13
N TYR A 52 -9.19 -13.14 -7.02
CA TYR A 52 -9.06 -12.20 -8.15
C TYR A 52 -7.63 -12.15 -8.71
N PHE A 53 -6.63 -12.09 -7.82
CA PHE A 53 -5.22 -12.12 -8.21
C PHE A 53 -4.90 -13.39 -9.02
N THR A 54 -5.31 -14.55 -8.52
CA THR A 54 -5.05 -15.83 -9.21
C THR A 54 -5.84 -15.96 -10.52
N GLU A 55 -7.06 -15.41 -10.60
CA GLU A 55 -7.83 -15.35 -11.84
C GLU A 55 -7.14 -14.52 -12.93
N GLU A 56 -6.62 -13.33 -12.59
CA GLU A 56 -5.93 -12.44 -13.54
C GLU A 56 -4.70 -13.13 -14.17
N PHE A 57 -3.96 -13.90 -13.38
CA PHE A 57 -2.78 -14.64 -13.84
C PHE A 57 -3.07 -16.07 -14.32
N ASN A 58 -4.33 -16.51 -14.26
CA ASN A 58 -4.74 -17.88 -14.59
C ASN A 58 -3.91 -18.92 -13.79
N LEU A 59 -3.76 -18.69 -12.49
CA LEU A 59 -3.09 -19.57 -11.55
C LEU A 59 -4.10 -20.48 -10.86
N THR A 60 -3.72 -21.73 -10.64
CA THR A 60 -4.47 -22.66 -9.78
C THR A 60 -3.81 -22.67 -8.41
N VAL A 61 -4.53 -22.28 -7.35
CA VAL A 61 -4.00 -22.25 -5.99
C VAL A 61 -4.96 -22.95 -5.06
N ASP A 62 -4.46 -23.95 -4.33
CA ASP A 62 -5.27 -24.72 -3.37
C ASP A 62 -5.12 -24.20 -1.93
N PRO A 63 -6.20 -24.25 -1.12
CA PRO A 63 -6.10 -24.05 0.32
C PRO A 63 -5.28 -25.18 0.96
N PHE A 64 -4.34 -24.81 1.84
CA PHE A 64 -3.45 -25.73 2.55
C PHE A 64 -4.18 -26.90 3.24
N ILE A 65 -5.36 -26.64 3.80
CA ILE A 65 -6.20 -27.64 4.46
C ILE A 65 -7.32 -28.05 3.50
N ALA A 66 -7.10 -29.12 2.73
CA ALA A 66 -8.14 -29.75 1.93
C ALA A 66 -8.80 -30.94 2.67
N GLY A 67 -9.81 -30.66 3.49
CA GLY A 67 -10.64 -31.68 4.18
C GLY A 67 -9.95 -32.37 5.37
N PRO A 68 -10.51 -33.48 5.92
CA PRO A 68 -9.99 -34.10 7.14
C PRO A 68 -8.66 -34.82 6.92
N GLY A 69 -7.58 -34.05 7.00
CA GLY A 69 -6.17 -34.45 6.92
C GLY A 69 -5.36 -33.38 6.19
N LEU A 70 -4.16 -33.05 6.70
CA LEU A 70 -3.16 -32.28 5.96
C LEU A 70 -2.88 -33.00 4.63
N ASN A 71 -3.45 -32.51 3.55
CA ASN A 71 -3.22 -33.07 2.21
C ASN A 71 -2.23 -32.14 1.49
N LEU A 72 -0.94 -32.46 1.58
CA LEU A 72 0.13 -31.81 0.83
C LEU A 72 0.22 -32.32 -0.62
N ASP A 73 -0.83 -32.98 -1.13
CA ASP A 73 -0.89 -33.48 -2.50
C ASP A 73 -1.11 -32.27 -3.42
N LEU A 74 -0.02 -31.53 -3.68
CA LEU A 74 0.04 -30.54 -4.73
C LEU A 74 -0.24 -31.30 -6.03
N ASP A 75 -1.42 -31.08 -6.62
CA ASP A 75 -1.70 -31.60 -7.95
C ASP A 75 -0.60 -31.11 -8.90
N ASP A 76 -0.24 -31.89 -9.92
CA ASP A 76 0.85 -31.58 -10.88
C ASP A 76 0.58 -30.27 -11.67
N ASN A 77 -0.58 -29.63 -11.48
CA ASN A 77 -1.00 -28.36 -12.09
C ASN A 77 -1.27 -27.25 -11.06
N ASN A 78 -0.81 -27.40 -9.81
CA ASN A 78 -0.95 -26.38 -8.78
C ASN A 78 0.17 -25.33 -8.92
N ASP A 79 -0.23 -24.07 -9.02
CA ASP A 79 0.62 -22.88 -9.17
C ASP A 79 0.79 -22.14 -7.84
N GLY A 80 0.37 -22.74 -6.71
CA GLY A 80 0.64 -22.18 -5.40
C GLY A 80 -0.13 -22.82 -4.25
N THR A 81 0.08 -22.31 -3.03
CA THR A 81 -0.70 -22.75 -1.85
C THR A 81 -1.12 -21.55 -1.01
N ASN A 82 -2.39 -21.53 -0.60
CA ASN A 82 -2.89 -20.55 0.36
C ASN A 82 -2.91 -21.15 1.77
N PHE A 83 -1.99 -20.69 2.63
CA PHE A 83 -1.85 -21.09 4.03
C PHE A 83 -2.66 -20.23 5.00
N ALA A 84 -3.28 -19.14 4.54
CA ALA A 84 -4.00 -18.21 5.41
C ALA A 84 -5.20 -18.88 6.11
N ILE A 85 -5.36 -18.60 7.41
CA ILE A 85 -6.40 -19.20 8.25
C ILE A 85 -7.26 -18.10 8.86
N GLY A 86 -8.56 -18.11 8.58
CA GLY A 86 -9.50 -17.14 9.15
C GLY A 86 -9.44 -17.00 10.68
N GLY A 87 -9.33 -15.76 11.14
CA GLY A 87 -9.46 -15.37 12.55
C GLY A 87 -8.22 -15.52 13.41
N VAL A 88 -7.06 -15.85 12.84
CA VAL A 88 -5.80 -16.05 13.59
C VAL A 88 -5.05 -14.73 13.80
N ASP A 89 -4.29 -14.66 14.89
CA ASP A 89 -3.40 -13.55 15.21
C ASP A 89 -1.98 -13.79 14.69
N SER A 90 -1.12 -12.79 14.83
CA SER A 90 0.28 -12.84 14.39
C SER A 90 1.15 -13.86 15.15
N GLY A 91 0.67 -14.44 16.26
CA GLY A 91 1.44 -15.27 17.19
C GLY A 91 1.29 -16.80 17.01
N ASP A 92 1.58 -17.54 18.10
CA ASP A 92 1.69 -19.02 18.14
C ASP A 92 0.36 -19.77 18.38
N GLY A 93 -0.77 -19.09 18.19
CA GLY A 93 -2.09 -19.71 17.99
C GLY A 93 -3.04 -19.73 19.20
N SER A 94 -4.12 -18.97 19.10
CA SER A 94 -5.47 -19.51 18.84
C SER A 94 -6.39 -18.33 18.56
N GLY A 95 -6.68 -18.11 17.29
CA GLY A 95 -7.69 -17.16 16.84
C GLY A 95 -9.08 -17.45 17.43
N ASN A 96 -9.98 -16.45 17.37
CA ASN A 96 -11.33 -16.54 17.95
C ASN A 96 -12.29 -17.48 17.20
N VAL A 97 -11.81 -18.15 16.15
CA VAL A 97 -12.63 -18.94 15.22
C VAL A 97 -12.31 -20.44 15.33
N GLY A 98 -12.78 -21.09 16.40
CA GLY A 98 -12.83 -22.57 16.44
C GLY A 98 -11.48 -23.31 16.43
N PRO A 99 -11.45 -24.66 16.35
CA PRO A 99 -10.35 -25.48 16.87
C PRO A 99 -9.14 -25.64 15.94
N VAL A 100 -8.82 -24.68 15.06
CA VAL A 100 -7.63 -24.75 14.18
C VAL A 100 -6.42 -24.15 14.92
N PRO A 101 -5.48 -24.95 15.44
CA PRO A 101 -4.34 -24.44 16.20
C PRO A 101 -3.19 -24.04 15.26
N ILE A 102 -3.47 -23.18 14.27
CA ILE A 102 -2.51 -22.77 13.24
C ILE A 102 -2.46 -21.24 13.22
N GLY A 103 -1.62 -20.64 14.06
CA GLY A 103 -1.26 -19.22 13.97
C GLY A 103 -0.25 -18.97 12.84
N LEU A 104 0.23 -17.74 12.70
CA LEU A 104 1.16 -17.37 11.62
C LEU A 104 2.41 -18.25 11.61
N GLU A 105 3.02 -18.48 12.77
CA GLU A 105 4.20 -19.35 12.91
C GLU A 105 3.95 -20.74 12.32
N GLN A 106 2.78 -21.33 12.59
CA GLN A 106 2.43 -22.66 12.07
C GLN A 106 2.14 -22.65 10.56
N GLN A 107 1.68 -21.52 9.99
CA GLN A 107 1.56 -21.37 8.53
C GLN A 107 2.95 -21.40 7.87
N ILE A 108 3.93 -20.68 8.46
CA ILE A 108 5.31 -20.66 7.98
C ILE A 108 5.99 -22.03 8.17
N ASP A 109 5.83 -22.68 9.33
CA ASP A 109 6.34 -24.04 9.56
C ASP A 109 5.79 -25.04 8.52
N SER A 110 4.51 -24.89 8.19
CA SER A 110 3.86 -25.75 7.19
C SER A 110 4.42 -25.53 5.79
N PHE A 111 4.75 -24.28 5.45
CA PHE A 111 5.45 -23.95 4.22
C PHE A 111 6.88 -24.48 4.22
N GLU A 112 7.63 -24.41 5.32
CA GLU A 112 8.96 -25.02 5.42
C GLU A 112 8.91 -26.53 5.16
N VAL A 113 7.90 -27.23 5.68
CA VAL A 113 7.68 -28.66 5.41
C VAL A 113 7.44 -28.90 3.91
N LEU A 114 6.62 -28.06 3.27
CA LEU A 114 6.35 -28.13 1.84
C LEU A 114 7.63 -27.94 1.00
N VAL A 115 8.40 -26.89 1.31
CA VAL A 115 9.66 -26.58 0.63
C VAL A 115 10.66 -27.72 0.74
N ASN A 116 10.79 -28.32 1.93
CA ASN A 116 11.67 -29.45 2.15
C ASN A 116 11.27 -30.69 1.35
N ASP A 117 9.96 -30.98 1.25
CA ASP A 117 9.48 -32.12 0.48
C ASP A 117 9.74 -31.93 -1.02
N LEU A 118 9.34 -30.79 -1.58
CA LEU A 118 9.55 -30.44 -2.99
C LEU A 118 11.03 -30.35 -3.36
N SER A 119 11.87 -29.74 -2.51
CA SER A 119 13.32 -29.71 -2.70
C SER A 119 13.93 -31.11 -2.74
N SER A 120 13.39 -32.05 -1.96
CA SER A 120 13.84 -33.45 -1.96
C SER A 120 13.50 -34.19 -3.27
N GLN A 121 12.48 -33.69 -3.99
CA GLN A 121 12.05 -34.18 -5.30
C GLN A 121 12.82 -33.51 -6.45
N GLY A 122 13.60 -32.47 -6.16
CA GLY A 122 14.46 -31.76 -7.11
C GLY A 122 13.86 -30.48 -7.66
N GLU A 123 12.73 -30.01 -7.11
CA GLU A 123 12.15 -28.72 -7.44
C GLU A 123 13.04 -27.57 -6.99
N VAL A 124 12.99 -26.47 -7.74
CA VAL A 124 13.77 -25.26 -7.47
C VAL A 124 12.80 -24.10 -7.36
N PHE A 125 12.75 -23.50 -6.18
CA PHE A 125 11.99 -22.29 -5.87
C PHE A 125 12.73 -21.07 -6.43
N ASN A 126 12.32 -20.60 -7.59
CA ASN A 126 12.84 -19.39 -8.23
C ASN A 126 11.66 -18.61 -8.78
N ASN A 127 11.67 -17.29 -8.63
CA ASN A 127 10.58 -16.42 -9.11
C ASN A 127 9.20 -16.77 -8.53
N ASP A 128 9.16 -17.20 -7.27
CA ASP A 128 7.91 -17.40 -6.53
C ASP A 128 7.53 -16.11 -5.79
N LEU A 129 6.23 -15.83 -5.67
CA LEU A 129 5.72 -14.70 -4.89
C LEU A 129 5.14 -15.15 -3.56
N TYR A 130 5.48 -14.45 -2.49
CA TYR A 130 5.05 -14.75 -1.13
C TYR A 130 4.26 -13.57 -0.57
N PHE A 131 3.00 -13.76 -0.19
CA PHE A 131 2.13 -12.69 0.29
C PHE A 131 1.85 -12.85 1.77
N LEU A 132 2.03 -11.78 2.56
CA LEU A 132 1.73 -11.75 3.99
C LEU A 132 0.81 -10.58 4.34
N TRP A 133 -0.40 -10.89 4.81
CA TRP A 133 -1.32 -9.89 5.37
C TRP A 133 -1.95 -10.40 6.68
N ILE A 134 -1.57 -9.79 7.79
CA ILE A 134 -1.98 -10.21 9.14
C ILE A 134 -1.80 -9.08 10.16
N GLY A 135 -2.49 -9.19 11.30
CA GLY A 135 -2.25 -8.34 12.49
C GLY A 135 -3.52 -7.71 13.06
N ALA A 136 -4.59 -7.57 12.26
CA ALA A 136 -5.84 -6.96 12.73
C ALA A 136 -6.45 -7.73 13.92
N ASN A 137 -6.46 -9.07 13.86
CA ASN A 137 -7.01 -9.91 14.93
C ASN A 137 -6.30 -9.71 16.28
N ASP A 138 -5.01 -9.37 16.29
CA ASP A 138 -4.26 -9.10 17.52
C ASP A 138 -4.86 -7.93 18.31
N TYR A 139 -5.36 -6.90 17.61
CA TYR A 139 -5.95 -5.70 18.22
C TYR A 139 -7.44 -5.88 18.49
N LEU A 140 -8.19 -6.43 17.52
CA LEU A 140 -9.65 -6.53 17.59
C LEU A 140 -10.12 -7.49 18.70
N ARG A 141 -9.30 -8.48 19.07
CA ARG A 141 -9.60 -9.41 20.18
C ARG A 141 -9.69 -8.72 21.56
N PHE A 142 -9.04 -7.58 21.75
CA PHE A 142 -9.12 -6.83 23.00
C PHE A 142 -10.46 -6.11 23.16
N ILE A 143 -11.12 -5.77 22.05
CA ILE A 143 -12.45 -5.15 22.01
C ILE A 143 -13.54 -6.18 22.32
N GLU A 144 -13.34 -7.43 21.91
CA GLU A 144 -14.30 -8.54 22.05
C GLU A 144 -14.56 -9.00 23.51
N ASN A 145 -13.57 -8.87 24.41
CA ASN A 145 -13.65 -9.42 25.76
C ASN A 145 -14.30 -8.47 26.80
N ALA A 146 -14.85 -7.33 26.37
CA ALA A 146 -15.61 -6.44 27.24
C ALA A 146 -17.06 -6.95 27.41
N ASP A 147 -17.37 -7.58 28.55
CA ASP A 147 -18.70 -8.12 28.89
C ASP A 147 -19.86 -7.09 28.88
N ASP A 148 -19.58 -5.79 28.68
CA ASP A 148 -20.54 -4.69 28.54
C ASP A 148 -19.95 -3.59 27.63
N PRO A 149 -20.57 -3.25 26.47
CA PRO A 149 -20.13 -2.17 25.59
C PRO A 149 -20.12 -0.78 26.24
N SER A 150 -20.80 -0.60 27.38
CA SER A 150 -20.75 0.63 28.19
C SER A 150 -19.66 0.62 29.28
N THR A 151 -18.90 -0.47 29.36
CA THR A 151 -17.68 -0.60 30.17
C THR A 151 -16.43 -0.80 29.33
N LEU A 152 -16.46 -0.43 28.04
CA LEU A 152 -15.24 -0.08 27.32
C LEU A 152 -14.59 1.07 28.09
N ASN A 153 -13.77 0.67 29.05
CA ASN A 153 -12.62 1.45 29.39
C ASN A 153 -11.50 0.57 28.86
N VAL A 154 -10.71 1.11 27.94
CA VAL A 154 -9.28 0.82 27.75
C VAL A 154 -8.55 0.45 29.07
N ILE A 155 -9.06 0.91 30.21
CA ILE A 155 -8.62 0.58 31.58
C ILE A 155 -8.67 -0.93 31.94
N GLU A 156 -9.51 -1.80 31.32
CA GLU A 156 -9.47 -3.24 31.65
C GLU A 156 -8.24 -3.98 31.06
N VAL A 157 -7.54 -3.38 30.10
CA VAL A 157 -6.19 -3.82 29.67
C VAL A 157 -5.19 -3.67 30.83
N GLU A 158 -5.31 -2.64 31.67
CA GLU A 158 -4.44 -2.43 32.83
C GLU A 158 -4.72 -3.40 33.99
N ALA A 159 -5.97 -3.84 34.17
CA ALA A 159 -6.38 -4.61 35.34
C ALA A 159 -5.93 -6.09 35.29
N ASN A 160 -5.90 -6.68 34.09
CA ASN A 160 -5.45 -8.05 33.86
C ASN A 160 -3.96 -8.14 33.44
N PHE A 161 -3.37 -7.03 32.98
CA PHE A 161 -1.96 -6.94 32.60
C PHE A 161 -1.31 -5.67 33.18
N PRO A 162 -0.95 -5.65 34.49
CA PRO A 162 -0.47 -4.45 35.20
C PRO A 162 0.92 -3.93 34.76
N GLN A 163 1.41 -4.28 33.57
CA GLN A 163 2.69 -3.86 32.98
C GLN A 163 2.68 -3.71 31.44
N ASN A 164 1.53 -3.72 30.75
CA ASN A 164 1.51 -3.84 29.28
C ASN A 164 0.77 -2.65 28.62
N PRO A 165 1.42 -1.48 28.40
CA PRO A 165 0.82 -0.38 27.65
C PRO A 165 0.64 -0.82 26.18
N ILE A 166 -0.41 -0.35 25.48
CA ILE A 166 -0.73 -0.59 24.06
C ILE A 166 0.52 -0.71 23.15
N ASN A 167 1.52 0.15 23.36
CA ASN A 167 2.84 0.09 22.71
C ASN A 167 3.51 -1.31 22.73
N LEU A 168 3.42 -2.04 23.84
CA LEU A 168 4.01 -3.36 24.00
C LEU A 168 3.21 -4.46 23.27
N VAL A 169 1.90 -4.28 23.06
CA VAL A 169 1.12 -5.15 22.16
C VAL A 169 1.56 -4.90 20.72
N THR A 170 1.55 -3.66 20.24
CA THR A 170 1.98 -3.32 18.87
C THR A 170 3.40 -3.80 18.58
N ASN A 171 4.32 -3.66 19.54
CA ASN A 171 5.66 -4.23 19.41
C ASN A 171 5.66 -5.76 19.25
N VAL A 172 4.83 -6.49 19.99
CA VAL A 172 4.75 -7.95 19.85
C VAL A 172 4.22 -8.32 18.47
N VAL A 173 3.13 -7.69 18.02
CA VAL A 173 2.52 -7.97 16.71
C VAL A 173 3.52 -7.74 15.58
N VAL A 174 4.14 -6.57 15.55
CA VAL A 174 5.09 -6.21 14.50
C VAL A 174 6.37 -7.06 14.57
N ASN A 175 6.84 -7.44 15.77
CA ASN A 175 7.95 -8.37 15.90
C ASN A 175 7.61 -9.77 15.38
N ASN A 176 6.39 -10.25 15.59
CA ASN A 176 5.95 -11.54 15.06
C ASN A 176 5.91 -11.51 13.52
N ILE A 177 5.38 -10.44 12.92
CA ILE A 177 5.38 -10.24 11.46
C ILE A 177 6.82 -10.19 10.94
N SER A 178 7.69 -9.39 11.56
CA SER A 178 9.11 -9.28 11.21
C SER A 178 9.82 -10.64 11.28
N GLN A 179 9.57 -11.43 12.33
CA GLN A 179 10.12 -12.78 12.47
C GLN A 179 9.60 -13.71 11.38
N ALA A 180 8.29 -13.71 11.09
CA ALA A 180 7.72 -14.55 10.03
C ALA A 180 8.30 -14.20 8.64
N LEU A 181 8.54 -12.92 8.37
CA LEU A 181 9.22 -12.48 7.15
C LEU A 181 10.67 -12.96 7.10
N GLN A 182 11.43 -12.83 8.20
CA GLN A 182 12.78 -13.37 8.26
C GLN A 182 12.81 -14.90 8.07
N ASP A 183 11.84 -15.61 8.64
CA ASP A 183 11.72 -17.06 8.49
C ASP A 183 11.45 -17.44 7.02
N LEU A 184 10.57 -16.72 6.31
CA LEU A 184 10.38 -16.89 4.87
C LEU A 184 11.68 -16.67 4.10
N VAL A 185 12.44 -15.62 4.42
CA VAL A 185 13.73 -15.33 3.79
C VAL A 185 14.74 -16.45 4.03
N ASP A 186 14.79 -16.99 5.25
CA ASP A 186 15.66 -18.09 5.65
C ASP A 186 15.30 -19.40 4.94
N ILE A 187 14.01 -19.65 4.71
CA ILE A 187 13.50 -20.79 3.93
C ILE A 187 13.88 -20.65 2.45
N GLY A 188 13.99 -19.43 1.94
CA GLY A 188 14.44 -19.16 0.58
C GLY A 188 13.60 -18.15 -0.20
N ALA A 189 12.55 -17.58 0.40
CA ALA A 189 11.70 -16.60 -0.25
C ALA A 189 12.50 -15.35 -0.68
N ARG A 190 12.21 -14.84 -1.88
CA ARG A 190 12.92 -13.69 -2.45
C ARG A 190 11.97 -12.56 -2.81
N ASP A 191 10.85 -12.83 -3.46
CA ASP A 191 9.89 -11.79 -3.84
C ASP A 191 8.69 -11.84 -2.88
N ILE A 192 8.71 -10.97 -1.89
CA ILE A 192 7.76 -10.99 -0.77
C ILE A 192 6.91 -9.71 -0.79
N VAL A 193 5.60 -9.89 -0.80
CA VAL A 193 4.58 -8.84 -0.77
C VAL A 193 4.00 -8.76 0.64
N VAL A 194 4.06 -7.59 1.27
CA VAL A 194 3.63 -7.37 2.66
C VAL A 194 2.63 -6.23 2.72
N PHE A 195 1.52 -6.44 3.43
CA PHE A 195 0.47 -5.45 3.59
C PHE A 195 0.59 -4.78 4.96
N ASN A 196 0.33 -3.46 5.01
CA ASN A 196 0.08 -2.78 6.27
C ASN A 196 -1.39 -3.02 6.73
N LEU A 197 -1.86 -2.32 7.77
CA LEU A 197 -3.25 -2.45 8.24
C LEU A 197 -4.14 -1.30 7.74
N PRO A 198 -5.38 -1.58 7.29
CA PRO A 198 -6.39 -0.53 7.16
C PRO A 198 -6.69 0.09 8.52
N ASP A 199 -7.07 1.38 8.55
CA ASP A 199 -7.48 2.04 9.80
C ASP A 199 -8.63 1.24 10.42
N LEU A 200 -8.34 0.63 11.58
CA LEU A 200 -9.29 -0.22 12.29
C LEU A 200 -10.51 0.58 12.77
N ASP A 201 -10.40 1.91 12.90
CA ASP A 201 -11.52 2.80 13.20
C ASP A 201 -12.57 2.86 12.06
N TYR A 202 -12.18 2.51 10.82
CA TYR A 202 -13.15 2.45 9.72
C TYR A 202 -14.03 1.20 9.75
N THR A 203 -13.68 0.21 10.56
CA THR A 203 -14.47 -1.01 10.66
C THR A 203 -15.84 -0.70 11.28
N PRO A 204 -16.93 -1.35 10.83
CA PRO A 204 -18.23 -1.19 11.48
C PRO A 204 -18.22 -1.58 12.97
N LEU A 205 -17.27 -2.43 13.40
CA LEU A 205 -17.05 -2.72 14.82
C LEU A 205 -16.74 -1.45 15.62
N ALA A 206 -15.87 -0.57 15.11
CA ALA A 206 -15.48 0.67 15.77
C ALA A 206 -16.65 1.65 15.93
N THR A 207 -17.63 1.63 15.02
CA THR A 207 -18.84 2.49 15.10
C THR A 207 -19.68 2.25 16.36
N GLY A 208 -19.52 1.08 17.00
CA GLY A 208 -20.19 0.74 18.26
C GLY A 208 -19.48 1.23 19.52
N LEU A 209 -18.25 1.75 19.40
CA LEU A 209 -17.40 2.20 20.50
C LEU A 209 -17.60 3.70 20.78
N ASP A 210 -17.00 4.21 21.86
CA ASP A 210 -16.97 5.64 22.13
C ASP A 210 -15.84 6.36 21.38
N GLU A 211 -15.84 7.70 21.39
CA GLU A 211 -14.87 8.51 20.64
C GLU A 211 -13.42 8.27 21.10
N ASP A 212 -13.19 7.95 22.38
CA ASP A 212 -11.85 7.71 22.91
C ASP A 212 -11.31 6.35 22.42
N ASP A 213 -12.16 5.31 22.38
CA ASP A 213 -11.80 4.00 21.84
C ASP A 213 -11.58 4.02 20.32
N GLN A 214 -12.36 4.82 19.58
CA GLN A 214 -12.18 5.05 18.14
C GLN A 214 -10.84 5.73 17.83
N GLU A 215 -10.49 6.78 18.60
CA GLU A 215 -9.19 7.44 18.51
C GLU A 215 -8.05 6.45 18.82
N GLU A 216 -8.22 5.57 19.81
CA GLU A 216 -7.23 4.54 20.14
C GLU A 216 -7.02 3.52 19.01
N LEU A 217 -8.08 3.09 18.32
CA LEU A 217 -7.95 2.18 17.17
C LEU A 217 -7.17 2.81 16.01
N ARG A 218 -7.39 4.11 15.75
CA ARG A 218 -6.62 4.88 14.78
C ARG A 218 -5.15 4.96 15.21
N ASP A 219 -4.89 5.38 16.44
CA ASP A 219 -3.53 5.50 16.99
C ASP A 219 -2.77 4.17 16.96
N ILE A 220 -3.45 3.06 17.27
CA ILE A 220 -2.89 1.70 17.19
C ILE A 220 -2.54 1.34 15.75
N THR A 221 -3.41 1.66 14.79
CA THR A 221 -3.15 1.37 13.39
C THR A 221 -1.95 2.19 12.88
N GLU A 222 -1.90 3.47 13.21
CA GLU A 222 -0.77 4.34 12.88
C GLU A 222 0.55 3.82 13.51
N ASP A 223 0.55 3.44 14.79
CA ASP A 223 1.73 2.89 15.46
C ASP A 223 2.15 1.53 14.87
N HIS A 224 1.20 0.67 14.49
CA HIS A 224 1.48 -0.58 13.79
C HIS A 224 2.17 -0.33 12.46
N ASN A 225 1.56 0.49 11.60
CA ASN A 225 2.02 0.73 10.23
C ASN A 225 3.42 1.39 10.23
N ASN A 226 3.65 2.37 11.13
CA ASN A 226 4.97 3.00 11.28
C ASN A 226 6.04 2.00 11.75
N ARG A 227 5.73 1.15 12.75
CA ARG A 227 6.69 0.14 13.24
C ARG A 227 6.96 -0.94 12.20
N LEU A 228 5.94 -1.35 11.44
CA LEU A 228 6.08 -2.32 10.37
C LEU A 228 7.01 -1.76 9.28
N GLU A 229 6.81 -0.49 8.89
CA GLU A 229 7.70 0.21 7.95
C GLU A 229 9.17 0.17 8.42
N ASP A 230 9.44 0.50 9.68
CA ASP A 230 10.79 0.40 10.28
C ASP A 230 11.38 -1.03 10.22
N GLN A 231 10.55 -2.06 10.46
CA GLN A 231 10.98 -3.46 10.37
C GLN A 231 11.26 -3.89 8.92
N LEU A 232 10.44 -3.46 7.97
CA LEU A 232 10.64 -3.77 6.55
C LEU A 232 11.90 -3.10 6.01
N GLU A 233 12.22 -1.87 6.44
CA GLU A 233 13.51 -1.24 6.14
C GLU A 233 14.69 -2.04 6.69
N SER A 234 14.60 -2.45 7.96
CA SER A 234 15.63 -3.28 8.59
C SER A 234 15.82 -4.61 7.85
N LEU A 235 14.72 -5.27 7.45
CA LEU A 235 14.76 -6.54 6.73
C LEU A 235 15.42 -6.39 5.34
N ARG A 236 15.16 -5.28 4.63
CA ARG A 236 15.83 -4.94 3.36
C ARG A 236 17.34 -4.76 3.54
N GLU A 237 17.75 -4.05 4.60
CA GLU A 237 19.16 -3.83 4.89
C GLU A 237 19.90 -5.12 5.24
N GLU A 238 19.26 -6.01 6.01
CA GLU A 238 19.82 -7.28 6.45
C GLU A 238 19.86 -8.33 5.32
N ASN A 239 18.92 -8.25 4.37
CA ASN A 239 18.73 -9.22 3.31
C ASN A 239 18.73 -8.58 1.90
N PRO A 240 19.86 -8.05 1.40
CA PRO A 240 19.91 -7.27 0.16
C PRO A 240 19.58 -8.03 -1.14
N ASN A 241 19.28 -9.33 -1.06
CA ASN A 241 18.93 -10.18 -2.20
C ASN A 241 17.42 -10.49 -2.25
N ILE A 242 16.62 -9.92 -1.37
CA ILE A 242 15.16 -10.03 -1.41
C ILE A 242 14.58 -8.79 -2.07
N ASN A 243 13.44 -8.97 -2.68
CA ASN A 243 12.56 -7.94 -3.15
C ASN A 243 11.35 -7.88 -2.20
N LEU A 244 11.19 -6.74 -1.51
CA LEU A 244 10.05 -6.49 -0.64
C LEU A 244 9.12 -5.46 -1.27
N ILE A 245 7.91 -5.88 -1.58
CA ILE A 245 6.83 -5.08 -2.15
C ILE A 245 5.85 -4.72 -1.04
N ASP A 246 5.81 -3.44 -0.66
CA ASP A 246 4.93 -2.96 0.41
C ASP A 246 3.58 -2.54 -0.21
N ILE A 247 2.48 -3.10 0.31
CA ILE A 247 1.12 -2.75 -0.07
C ILE A 247 0.53 -1.83 1.00
N ASP A 248 0.29 -0.58 0.62
CA ASP A 248 -0.34 0.42 1.48
C ASP A 248 -1.86 0.30 1.42
N ILE A 249 -2.37 -0.74 2.10
CA ILE A 249 -3.81 -0.99 2.16
C ILE A 249 -4.53 0.05 3.04
N ASN A 250 -3.83 0.65 4.01
CA ASN A 250 -4.30 1.76 4.81
C ASN A 250 -4.84 2.89 3.93
N GLN A 251 -4.00 3.31 2.98
CA GLN A 251 -4.36 4.33 2.03
C GLN A 251 -5.53 3.94 1.13
N LEU A 252 -5.56 2.71 0.59
CA LEU A 252 -6.66 2.31 -0.28
C LEU A 252 -8.01 2.42 0.44
N PHE A 253 -8.04 2.05 1.73
CA PHE A 253 -9.23 2.18 2.55
C PHE A 253 -9.56 3.66 2.86
N ASP A 254 -8.58 4.53 3.12
CA ASP A 254 -8.81 5.98 3.20
C ASP A 254 -9.53 6.50 1.96
N GLU A 255 -9.08 6.11 0.76
CA GLU A 255 -9.70 6.53 -0.50
C GLU A 255 -11.14 6.05 -0.64
N PHE A 256 -11.45 4.83 -0.19
CA PHE A 256 -12.82 4.33 -0.15
C PHE A 256 -13.71 5.18 0.76
N ILE A 257 -13.18 5.63 1.91
CA ILE A 257 -13.93 6.46 2.86
C ILE A 257 -14.10 7.90 2.34
N GLU A 258 -13.06 8.49 1.78
CA GLU A 258 -13.05 9.90 1.34
C GLU A 258 -13.89 10.14 0.08
N ASP A 259 -13.78 9.27 -0.93
CA ASP A 259 -14.55 9.38 -2.18
C ASP A 259 -15.15 8.04 -2.62
N PRO A 260 -16.12 7.52 -1.87
CA PRO A 260 -16.73 6.22 -2.13
C PRO A 260 -17.35 6.10 -3.52
N THR A 261 -17.77 7.22 -4.12
CA THR A 261 -18.43 7.21 -5.43
C THR A 261 -17.49 6.93 -6.58
N ASN A 262 -16.18 7.20 -6.45
CA ASN A 262 -15.19 6.82 -7.46
C ASN A 262 -15.02 5.30 -7.55
N PHE A 263 -15.30 4.60 -6.46
CA PHE A 263 -15.23 3.15 -6.35
C PHE A 263 -16.62 2.52 -6.40
N ASP A 264 -17.66 3.25 -6.82
CA ASP A 264 -19.06 2.79 -6.88
C ASP A 264 -19.63 2.29 -5.53
N PHE A 265 -19.03 2.68 -4.39
CA PHE A 265 -19.59 2.40 -3.06
C PHE A 265 -20.71 3.39 -2.74
N THR A 266 -21.75 2.87 -2.07
CA THR A 266 -22.88 3.67 -1.58
C THR A 266 -23.00 3.66 -0.06
N ASN A 267 -22.31 2.73 0.60
CA ASN A 267 -22.18 2.66 2.04
C ASN A 267 -20.78 2.16 2.40
N VAL A 268 -20.05 2.93 3.19
CA VAL A 268 -18.68 2.64 3.62
C VAL A 268 -18.53 2.57 5.15
N THR A 269 -19.64 2.65 5.88
CA THR A 269 -19.64 2.74 7.35
C THR A 269 -20.39 1.60 8.03
N ASP A 270 -21.53 1.17 7.46
CA ASP A 270 -22.38 0.16 8.08
C ASP A 270 -22.06 -1.24 7.55
N ASN A 271 -22.24 -2.26 8.40
CA ASN A 271 -22.22 -3.65 7.96
C ASN A 271 -23.53 -4.10 7.30
N PHE A 272 -23.45 -5.06 6.38
CA PHE A 272 -24.62 -5.63 5.70
C PHE A 272 -25.31 -6.75 6.50
N SER A 273 -24.55 -7.57 7.26
CA SER A 273 -25.05 -8.76 7.98
C SER A 273 -26.23 -8.48 8.92
N GLY A 274 -26.33 -7.26 9.47
CA GLY A 274 -27.35 -6.93 10.49
C GLY A 274 -27.18 -7.73 11.78
N VAL A 275 -26.01 -8.34 11.98
CA VAL A 275 -25.62 -9.04 13.19
C VAL A 275 -24.16 -8.72 13.44
N ASP A 276 -23.86 -8.31 14.66
CA ASP A 276 -22.49 -8.09 15.08
C ASP A 276 -21.73 -9.43 15.12
N LEU A 277 -20.57 -9.48 14.47
CA LEU A 277 -19.77 -10.70 14.35
C LEU A 277 -19.34 -11.27 15.70
N TYR A 278 -18.99 -10.40 16.65
CA TYR A 278 -18.36 -10.78 17.91
C TYR A 278 -19.37 -11.02 19.04
N THR A 279 -20.36 -10.14 19.18
CA THR A 279 -21.37 -10.23 20.24
C THR A 279 -22.57 -11.11 19.84
N GLY A 280 -22.75 -11.37 18.54
CA GLY A 280 -23.94 -12.02 18.00
C GLY A 280 -25.23 -11.20 18.19
N ALA A 281 -25.10 -9.93 18.58
CA ALA A 281 -26.24 -9.04 18.77
C ALA A 281 -26.84 -8.63 17.42
N ALA A 282 -28.16 -8.55 17.35
CA ALA A 282 -28.84 -8.03 16.17
C ALA A 282 -28.58 -6.51 16.03
N ILE A 283 -28.05 -6.11 14.88
CA ILE A 283 -27.88 -4.72 14.46
C ILE A 283 -28.94 -4.41 13.40
N PRO A 284 -29.50 -3.20 13.31
CA PRO A 284 -30.36 -2.85 12.18
C PRO A 284 -29.62 -3.12 10.85
N PRO A 285 -30.08 -4.06 10.00
CA PRO A 285 -29.37 -4.35 8.76
C PRO A 285 -29.42 -3.12 7.86
N ALA A 286 -28.26 -2.71 7.36
CA ALA A 286 -28.18 -1.63 6.40
C ALA A 286 -28.98 -1.99 5.14
N THR A 287 -29.83 -1.07 4.67
CA THR A 287 -30.67 -1.31 3.50
C THR A 287 -29.94 -0.90 2.23
N GLY A 288 -29.80 -1.80 1.27
CA GLY A 288 -29.22 -1.48 -0.03
C GLY A 288 -28.86 -2.71 -0.84
N ASN A 289 -28.10 -2.50 -1.92
CA ASN A 289 -27.53 -3.59 -2.71
C ASN A 289 -26.15 -3.94 -2.12
N ILE A 290 -25.95 -5.18 -1.67
CA ILE A 290 -24.69 -5.66 -1.07
C ILE A 290 -23.48 -5.41 -1.97
N SER A 291 -23.66 -5.44 -3.30
CA SER A 291 -22.60 -5.15 -4.28
C SER A 291 -22.03 -3.72 -4.20
N ASN A 292 -22.67 -2.81 -3.46
CA ASN A 292 -22.24 -1.42 -3.31
C ASN A 292 -21.86 -1.07 -1.85
N PHE A 293 -21.66 -2.07 -1.00
CA PHE A 293 -21.17 -1.91 0.37
C PHE A 293 -19.67 -2.14 0.43
N LEU A 294 -18.96 -1.36 1.25
CA LEU A 294 -17.57 -1.66 1.61
C LEU A 294 -17.50 -2.84 2.57
N TRP A 295 -18.36 -2.88 3.59
CA TRP A 295 -18.31 -3.89 4.67
C TRP A 295 -19.49 -4.84 4.61
N ILE A 296 -19.23 -6.15 4.76
CA ILE A 296 -20.28 -7.18 4.78
C ILE A 296 -20.68 -7.60 6.20
N ASP A 297 -19.76 -7.46 7.15
CA ASP A 297 -19.96 -7.70 8.58
C ASP A 297 -19.18 -6.65 9.39
N SER A 298 -18.94 -6.88 10.70
CA SER A 298 -18.28 -5.93 11.59
C SER A 298 -16.84 -5.56 11.19
N VAL A 299 -16.14 -6.39 10.38
CA VAL A 299 -14.71 -6.20 10.08
C VAL A 299 -14.29 -6.63 8.67
N HIS A 300 -15.07 -7.44 7.96
CA HIS A 300 -14.67 -7.97 6.66
C HIS A 300 -15.20 -7.13 5.50
N PRO A 301 -14.33 -6.79 4.52
CA PRO A 301 -14.72 -6.07 3.34
C PRO A 301 -15.50 -6.94 2.35
N SER A 302 -16.25 -6.31 1.46
CA SER A 302 -17.01 -6.98 0.40
C SER A 302 -16.10 -7.50 -0.71
N THR A 303 -16.63 -8.43 -1.50
CA THR A 303 -15.91 -9.00 -2.66
C THR A 303 -15.48 -7.91 -3.65
N LYS A 304 -16.24 -6.82 -3.74
CA LYS A 304 -15.89 -5.66 -4.56
C LYS A 304 -14.69 -4.89 -4.01
N ALA A 305 -14.62 -4.70 -2.70
CA ALA A 305 -13.44 -4.10 -2.09
C ALA A 305 -12.23 -5.02 -2.28
N HIS A 306 -12.40 -6.34 -2.16
CA HIS A 306 -11.36 -7.32 -2.48
C HIS A 306 -10.89 -7.29 -3.94
N GLU A 307 -11.78 -7.05 -4.91
CA GLU A 307 -11.42 -6.84 -6.32
C GLU A 307 -10.49 -5.62 -6.46
N LEU A 308 -10.81 -4.51 -5.82
CA LEU A 308 -9.98 -3.29 -5.82
C LEU A 308 -8.65 -3.49 -5.06
N VAL A 309 -8.64 -4.28 -3.99
CA VAL A 309 -7.39 -4.71 -3.34
C VAL A 309 -6.53 -5.51 -4.32
N ALA A 310 -7.13 -6.44 -5.05
CA ALA A 310 -6.41 -7.24 -6.04
C ALA A 310 -5.84 -6.36 -7.16
N GLU A 311 -6.58 -5.36 -7.65
CA GLU A 311 -6.09 -4.39 -8.64
C GLU A 311 -4.84 -3.65 -8.12
N LEU A 312 -4.88 -3.13 -6.88
CA LEU A 312 -3.71 -2.48 -6.26
C LEU A 312 -2.50 -3.42 -6.16
N VAL A 313 -2.74 -4.69 -5.80
CA VAL A 313 -1.68 -5.70 -5.67
C VAL A 313 -1.13 -6.06 -7.05
N ILE A 314 -1.98 -6.30 -8.04
CA ILE A 314 -1.61 -6.60 -9.42
C ILE A 314 -0.75 -5.47 -9.98
N ASP A 315 -1.19 -4.21 -9.82
CA ASP A 315 -0.43 -3.05 -10.27
C ASP A 315 0.91 -2.95 -9.54
N SER A 316 0.93 -3.17 -8.22
CA SER A 316 2.16 -3.14 -7.42
C SER A 316 3.16 -4.24 -7.82
N VAL A 317 2.67 -5.42 -8.18
CA VAL A 317 3.49 -6.52 -8.71
C VAL A 317 3.86 -6.27 -10.19
N ALA A 318 2.99 -5.64 -11.00
CA ALA A 318 3.24 -5.38 -12.42
C ALA A 318 4.28 -4.28 -12.66
N ASP A 319 4.26 -3.23 -11.84
CA ASP A 319 5.24 -2.13 -11.85
C ASP A 319 6.67 -2.65 -11.62
N GLU A 320 6.82 -3.77 -10.92
CA GLU A 320 8.09 -4.47 -10.70
C GLU A 320 8.55 -5.30 -11.91
N VAL A 321 7.69 -5.52 -12.93
CA VAL A 321 7.94 -6.43 -14.06
C VAL A 321 7.61 -5.79 -15.44
N GLY A 322 8.19 -4.61 -15.70
CA GLY A 322 8.67 -4.16 -17.02
C GLY A 322 7.66 -3.77 -18.12
N SER A 323 7.61 -2.45 -18.44
CA SER A 323 7.18 -1.91 -19.75
C SER A 323 7.87 -0.55 -20.07
N SER A 324 8.03 -0.17 -21.35
CA SER A 324 8.90 0.92 -21.86
C SER A 324 8.35 2.31 -21.61
N ILE A 325 8.74 2.93 -20.48
CA ILE A 325 8.52 4.35 -20.19
C ILE A 325 9.65 4.86 -19.28
N LEU A 326 10.37 5.93 -19.63
CA LEU A 326 11.21 6.67 -18.66
C LEU A 326 10.28 7.45 -17.73
N SER A 327 9.89 6.89 -16.59
CA SER A 327 9.00 7.56 -15.63
C SER A 327 9.57 7.62 -14.22
N PHE A 328 9.40 8.75 -13.53
CA PHE A 328 9.45 8.80 -12.07
C PHE A 328 8.03 9.09 -11.54
N GLY A 329 7.62 8.49 -10.43
CA GLY A 329 6.26 8.61 -9.89
C GLY A 329 6.22 8.70 -8.36
N GLN A 330 5.44 9.65 -7.85
CA GLN A 330 5.10 9.77 -6.44
C GLN A 330 4.05 8.70 -6.11
N ARG A 331 4.42 7.72 -5.28
CA ARG A 331 3.43 7.01 -4.46
C ARG A 331 3.10 7.89 -3.25
N PRO A 332 1.91 7.75 -2.65
CA PRO A 332 1.42 8.84 -1.80
C PRO A 332 2.17 9.01 -0.47
N ASN A 333 3.03 8.06 -0.07
CA ASN A 333 3.78 8.12 1.18
C ASN A 333 5.32 7.96 1.08
N ARG A 334 5.87 7.67 -0.11
CA ARG A 334 7.32 7.63 -0.38
C ARG A 334 7.60 8.21 -1.77
N LEU A 335 8.61 9.09 -1.88
CA LEU A 335 9.07 9.48 -3.21
C LEU A 335 9.93 8.36 -3.77
N GLN A 336 9.37 7.60 -4.70
CA GLN A 336 10.10 6.58 -5.44
C GLN A 336 10.53 7.15 -6.79
N MET A 337 11.83 7.27 -6.97
CA MET A 337 12.39 7.64 -8.27
C MET A 337 12.85 6.35 -8.94
N GLU A 338 12.46 6.18 -10.20
CA GLU A 338 12.81 5.02 -11.01
C GLU A 338 13.27 5.50 -12.37
N ALA A 339 14.20 4.76 -12.95
CA ALA A 339 14.70 5.00 -14.28
C ALA A 339 14.61 3.75 -15.11
N PHE A 340 13.96 3.85 -16.27
CA PHE A 340 13.79 2.73 -17.19
C PHE A 340 14.34 3.08 -18.57
N ILE A 341 15.28 2.31 -19.09
CA ILE A 341 15.77 2.43 -20.47
C ILE A 341 15.29 1.20 -21.22
N ASP A 342 14.56 1.38 -22.33
CA ASP A 342 14.04 0.25 -23.10
C ASP A 342 13.32 -0.81 -22.22
N GLU A 343 12.47 -0.36 -21.29
CA GLU A 343 11.77 -1.20 -20.28
C GLU A 343 12.66 -1.80 -19.17
N GLU A 344 13.98 -1.59 -19.20
CA GLU A 344 14.93 -2.09 -18.20
C GLU A 344 15.10 -1.07 -17.08
N LEU A 345 14.77 -1.45 -15.83
CA LEU A 345 15.06 -0.63 -14.65
C LEU A 345 16.59 -0.47 -14.51
N VAL A 346 17.08 0.74 -14.70
CA VAL A 346 18.50 1.10 -14.61
C VAL A 346 18.87 1.83 -13.32
N GLY A 347 17.87 2.24 -12.55
CA GLY A 347 18.06 2.84 -11.23
C GLY A 347 16.75 2.98 -10.47
N ARG A 348 16.81 2.81 -9.15
CA ARG A 348 15.72 3.08 -8.21
C ARG A 348 16.30 3.67 -6.93
N GLU A 349 15.68 4.73 -6.41
CA GLU A 349 15.94 5.23 -5.06
C GLU A 349 14.63 5.71 -4.42
N SER A 350 14.58 5.64 -3.10
CA SER A 350 13.46 6.09 -2.29
C SER A 350 13.87 7.25 -1.39
N GLY A 351 13.04 8.28 -1.32
CA GLY A 351 13.18 9.39 -0.39
C GLY A 351 12.26 9.18 0.81
N SER A 352 12.77 9.42 2.02
CA SER A 352 11.95 9.42 3.23
C SER A 352 10.97 10.61 3.23
N GLN A 353 9.85 10.44 3.93
CA GLN A 353 8.91 11.53 4.20
C GLN A 353 9.67 12.68 4.85
N ASN A 354 9.42 13.90 4.40
CA ASN A 354 10.16 15.06 4.87
C ASN A 354 11.67 14.95 4.64
N GLY A 355 12.11 14.43 3.48
CA GLY A 355 13.51 14.25 3.11
C GLY A 355 13.97 15.06 1.91
N VAL A 356 15.29 15.04 1.66
CA VAL A 356 15.88 15.53 0.40
C VAL A 356 15.45 14.57 -0.71
N VAL A 357 15.16 15.12 -1.90
CA VAL A 357 14.83 14.29 -3.06
C VAL A 357 16.04 13.40 -3.42
N PRO A 358 15.88 12.07 -3.52
CA PRO A 358 16.95 11.15 -3.89
C PRO A 358 17.43 11.38 -5.35
N SER A 359 18.55 10.79 -5.75
CA SER A 359 19.11 10.92 -7.10
C SER A 359 19.31 9.55 -7.72
N VAL A 360 18.56 9.24 -8.76
CA VAL A 360 18.59 7.93 -9.42
C VAL A 360 19.25 8.08 -10.76
N ASP A 361 20.42 7.47 -11.00
CA ASP A 361 21.03 7.51 -12.33
C ASP A 361 20.03 7.00 -13.41
N PRO A 362 19.82 7.74 -14.53
CA PRO A 362 20.51 8.97 -14.95
C PRO A 362 19.82 10.29 -14.53
N PHE A 363 18.77 10.25 -13.72
CA PHE A 363 18.03 11.41 -13.23
C PHE A 363 18.72 12.15 -12.09
N THR A 364 18.67 13.49 -12.19
CA THR A 364 18.97 14.38 -11.07
C THR A 364 17.89 15.45 -10.97
N ILE A 365 17.30 15.61 -9.78
CA ILE A 365 16.34 16.68 -9.47
C ILE A 365 17.03 17.73 -8.61
N PHE A 366 16.96 19.00 -9.02
CA PHE A 366 17.69 20.10 -8.38
C PHE A 366 16.92 21.41 -8.44
N ALA A 367 17.25 22.34 -7.55
CA ALA A 367 16.79 23.73 -7.61
C ALA A 367 17.73 24.54 -8.51
N VAL A 368 17.18 25.36 -9.41
CA VAL A 368 17.95 26.24 -10.30
C VAL A 368 17.98 27.65 -9.70
N ASP A 369 19.13 28.06 -9.15
CA ASP A 369 19.51 29.42 -8.70
C ASP A 369 18.33 30.41 -8.57
N SER A 370 17.54 30.27 -7.50
CA SER A 370 16.55 31.27 -7.11
C SER A 370 17.29 32.56 -6.74
N GLN A 371 16.76 33.71 -7.15
CA GLN A 371 17.45 34.98 -6.89
C GLN A 371 17.16 35.48 -5.49
N ASP A 372 17.70 34.80 -4.47
CA ASP A 372 17.64 35.29 -3.11
C ASP A 372 18.56 36.50 -2.95
N SER A 373 17.93 37.68 -2.92
CA SER A 373 18.60 38.98 -2.77
C SER A 373 19.13 39.26 -1.34
N GLY A 374 19.65 38.23 -0.66
CA GLY A 374 20.15 38.23 0.71
C GLY A 374 21.66 37.99 0.84
N SER A 375 22.31 38.63 1.82
CA SER A 375 23.75 38.56 2.04
C SER A 375 24.25 37.26 2.72
N ASN A 376 23.41 36.24 2.80
CA ASN A 376 23.71 34.98 3.47
C ASN A 376 23.69 33.86 2.42
N ASN A 377 24.73 33.03 2.39
CA ASN A 377 24.85 31.88 1.49
C ASN A 377 23.88 30.74 1.89
N PHE A 378 22.59 30.98 1.89
CA PHE A 378 21.63 29.89 1.95
C PHE A 378 21.51 29.28 0.55
N VAL A 379 21.34 27.96 0.51
CA VAL A 379 21.34 27.17 -0.73
C VAL A 379 20.02 26.43 -0.75
N ASP A 380 19.21 26.70 -1.77
CA ASP A 380 17.97 25.98 -2.03
C ASP A 380 18.20 24.48 -2.12
N LYS A 381 17.24 23.74 -1.60
CA LYS A 381 17.26 22.28 -1.64
C LYS A 381 15.94 21.75 -2.15
N THR A 382 16.01 20.73 -2.98
CA THR A 382 14.85 19.93 -3.35
C THR A 382 14.44 19.06 -2.18
N TRP A 383 13.13 18.95 -1.98
CA TRP A 383 12.55 18.28 -0.81
C TRP A 383 11.26 17.54 -1.18
N PHE A 384 10.93 16.50 -0.42
CA PHE A 384 9.67 15.76 -0.50
C PHE A 384 8.91 15.82 0.83
N ASP A 385 7.59 16.04 0.78
CA ASP A 385 6.71 16.08 1.95
C ASP A 385 5.35 15.44 1.67
N GLN A 386 4.79 14.74 2.67
CA GLN A 386 3.48 14.11 2.57
C GLN A 386 2.40 15.18 2.39
N GLY A 387 1.51 14.99 1.41
CA GLY A 387 0.48 15.96 1.07
C GLY A 387 0.96 17.21 0.30
N GLU A 388 2.28 17.41 0.16
CA GLU A 388 2.89 18.48 -0.65
C GLU A 388 3.73 17.93 -1.85
N GLY A 389 4.16 16.66 -1.89
CA GLY A 389 4.91 16.12 -3.04
C GLY A 389 6.33 16.70 -3.18
N ILE A 390 6.86 16.80 -4.41
CA ILE A 390 8.19 17.38 -4.68
C ILE A 390 8.11 18.91 -4.71
N GLY A 391 8.98 19.57 -3.94
CA GLY A 391 9.11 21.03 -3.93
C GLY A 391 10.55 21.49 -3.67
N ILE A 392 10.72 22.80 -3.56
CA ILE A 392 11.94 23.47 -3.15
C ILE A 392 11.74 24.00 -1.73
N LYS A 393 12.78 23.84 -0.92
CA LYS A 393 12.87 24.43 0.42
C LYS A 393 13.82 25.61 0.34
N ASP A 394 13.22 26.80 0.28
CA ASP A 394 13.90 28.08 0.35
C ASP A 394 14.72 28.22 1.66
N GLY A 395 15.91 28.78 1.50
CA GLY A 395 16.87 29.04 2.54
C GLY A 395 16.74 30.36 3.33
N ASP A 396 16.08 31.42 2.83
CA ASP A 396 16.17 32.76 3.45
C ASP A 396 15.03 33.77 3.16
N ASP A 397 13.81 33.59 3.71
CA ASP A 397 12.99 34.78 4.00
C ASP A 397 11.99 34.69 5.17
N GLY A 398 11.98 33.62 5.98
CA GLY A 398 11.11 33.54 7.16
C GLY A 398 9.59 33.53 6.86
N ASN A 399 9.20 33.51 5.58
CA ASN A 399 7.84 33.30 5.11
C ASN A 399 7.70 31.92 4.44
N SER A 400 8.78 31.41 3.85
CA SER A 400 8.85 30.16 3.05
C SER A 400 9.47 28.95 3.76
N SER A 401 10.24 29.13 4.85
CA SER A 401 10.92 28.05 5.61
C SER A 401 10.06 26.88 6.14
N LYS A 402 8.74 26.91 5.90
CA LYS A 402 7.76 25.91 6.32
C LYS A 402 6.95 25.27 5.19
N GLN A 403 7.07 25.71 3.93
CA GLN A 403 6.24 25.22 2.84
C GLN A 403 7.14 24.78 1.70
N LYS A 404 7.20 23.48 1.41
CA LYS A 404 8.12 22.92 0.39
C LYS A 404 7.36 22.87 -0.93
N ARG A 405 7.57 23.87 -1.78
CA ARG A 405 6.74 24.08 -2.98
C ARG A 405 7.57 24.65 -4.12
N ILE A 406 6.93 24.85 -5.27
CA ILE A 406 7.49 25.64 -6.39
C ILE A 406 6.58 26.85 -6.54
N ASP A 407 7.06 28.03 -6.17
CA ASP A 407 6.36 29.31 -6.30
C ASP A 407 7.25 30.42 -6.89
N GLY A 408 6.64 31.59 -7.18
CA GLY A 408 7.37 32.85 -7.38
C GLY A 408 8.51 32.86 -8.40
N ASP A 409 9.71 32.65 -7.88
CA ASP A 409 11.01 32.68 -8.54
C ASP A 409 11.78 31.35 -8.45
N GLU A 410 11.16 30.31 -7.91
CA GLU A 410 11.71 28.96 -7.84
C GLU A 410 11.57 28.23 -9.19
N ILE A 411 12.65 27.57 -9.58
CA ILE A 411 12.68 26.74 -10.79
C ILE A 411 13.21 25.36 -10.39
N LEU A 412 12.37 24.35 -10.59
CA LEU A 412 12.78 22.96 -10.42
C LEU A 412 13.37 22.44 -11.74
N GLY A 413 14.60 21.92 -11.68
CA GLY A 413 15.28 21.26 -12.77
C GLY A 413 15.25 19.74 -12.63
N ILE A 414 15.00 19.05 -13.74
CA ILE A 414 15.14 17.60 -13.87
C ILE A 414 16.09 17.34 -15.04
N SER A 415 17.29 16.84 -14.75
CA SER A 415 18.31 16.48 -15.74
C SER A 415 18.31 14.97 -15.98
N VAL A 416 18.53 14.56 -17.22
CA VAL A 416 18.65 13.15 -17.63
C VAL A 416 20.00 12.95 -18.30
N GLU A 417 21.00 12.52 -17.54
CA GLU A 417 22.36 12.40 -18.06
C GLU A 417 22.49 11.28 -19.11
N GLY A 418 23.10 11.61 -20.25
CA GLY A 418 23.33 10.64 -21.33
C GLY A 418 22.15 10.44 -22.29
N TYR A 419 21.09 11.25 -22.18
CA TYR A 419 19.91 11.16 -23.04
C TYR A 419 19.54 12.50 -23.69
N TYR A 420 18.97 12.41 -24.89
CA TYR A 420 18.26 13.50 -25.55
C TYR A 420 16.76 13.19 -25.52
N LEU A 421 15.97 14.14 -25.02
CA LEU A 421 14.54 14.03 -24.79
C LEU A 421 13.77 14.86 -25.83
N ASP A 422 12.62 14.38 -26.26
CA ASP A 422 11.76 15.06 -27.24
C ASP A 422 10.41 15.49 -26.64
N SER A 423 9.92 14.79 -25.62
CA SER A 423 8.66 15.12 -24.95
C SER A 423 8.66 14.75 -23.48
N VAL A 424 7.76 15.40 -22.74
CA VAL A 424 7.41 15.05 -21.36
C VAL A 424 5.89 15.05 -21.18
N GLN A 425 5.40 14.06 -20.44
CA GLN A 425 4.09 14.06 -19.81
C GLN A 425 4.28 14.29 -18.30
N LEU A 426 3.70 15.37 -17.77
CA LEU A 426 3.80 15.74 -16.35
C LEU A 426 2.43 15.59 -15.69
N ASP A 427 2.32 14.70 -14.71
CA ASP A 427 1.09 14.48 -13.95
C ASP A 427 1.11 15.31 -12.68
N LEU A 428 0.08 16.14 -12.51
CA LEU A 428 -0.02 17.06 -11.40
C LEU A 428 -0.82 16.42 -10.25
N PHE A 429 -0.36 16.62 -9.01
CA PHE A 429 -1.10 16.21 -7.83
C PHE A 429 -2.14 17.26 -7.44
N LYS A 430 -1.67 18.49 -7.24
CA LYS A 430 -2.44 19.59 -6.66
C LYS A 430 -1.86 20.91 -7.13
N ILE A 431 -2.74 21.88 -7.36
CA ILE A 431 -2.34 23.24 -7.72
C ILE A 431 -3.25 24.28 -7.08
N ASN A 432 -2.63 25.35 -6.58
CA ASN A 432 -3.28 26.41 -5.83
C ASN A 432 -2.87 27.77 -6.38
N SER A 433 -3.81 28.55 -6.89
CA SER A 433 -3.63 29.96 -7.27
C SER A 433 -4.93 30.73 -7.01
N ASN A 434 -4.81 32.00 -6.61
CA ASN A 434 -5.95 32.86 -6.30
C ASN A 434 -6.57 33.50 -7.56
N ASP A 435 -5.79 33.71 -8.62
CA ASP A 435 -6.23 34.44 -9.82
C ASP A 435 -6.02 33.68 -11.14
N GLY A 436 -5.32 32.54 -11.13
CA GLY A 436 -5.28 31.62 -12.24
C GLY A 436 -3.94 30.94 -12.39
N ALA A 437 -3.87 29.65 -12.08
CA ALA A 437 -2.60 28.94 -12.05
C ALA A 437 -1.99 28.83 -13.46
N THR A 438 -0.71 29.20 -13.55
CA THR A 438 0.07 29.04 -14.78
C THR A 438 1.37 28.30 -14.52
N ILE A 439 1.60 27.24 -15.30
CA ILE A 439 2.82 26.43 -15.22
C ILE A 439 3.62 26.66 -16.49
N ARG A 440 4.92 26.91 -16.36
CA ARG A 440 5.86 26.97 -17.47
C ARG A 440 6.75 25.74 -17.45
N LEU A 441 6.84 25.09 -18.61
CA LEU A 441 7.82 24.04 -18.89
C LEU A 441 8.84 24.59 -19.90
N GLU A 442 10.12 24.42 -19.62
CA GLU A 442 11.21 24.82 -20.52
C GLU A 442 12.15 23.64 -20.80
N ALA A 443 12.35 23.33 -22.07
CA ALA A 443 13.28 22.32 -22.56
C ALA A 443 14.66 22.97 -22.74
N ILE A 444 15.66 22.49 -22.00
CA ILE A 444 17.03 23.01 -21.99
C ILE A 444 18.00 21.94 -22.53
N ASN A 445 18.93 22.35 -23.37
CA ASN A 445 20.03 21.49 -23.85
C ASN A 445 21.37 22.14 -23.48
N GLY A 446 22.06 21.54 -22.51
CA GLY A 446 23.19 22.12 -21.81
C GLY A 446 22.77 23.41 -21.09
N ASN A 447 23.07 24.56 -21.69
CA ASN A 447 22.72 25.89 -21.13
C ASN A 447 21.80 26.71 -22.04
N ASN A 448 21.25 26.09 -23.09
CA ASN A 448 20.43 26.79 -24.08
C ASN A 448 18.98 26.38 -23.96
N LEU A 449 18.09 27.37 -23.89
CA LEU A 449 16.66 27.17 -24.06
C LEU A 449 16.39 26.68 -25.50
N VAL A 450 15.83 25.48 -25.61
CA VAL A 450 15.40 24.86 -26.87
C VAL A 450 13.95 25.24 -27.16
N ASP A 451 13.06 25.04 -26.20
CA ASP A 451 11.63 25.31 -26.34
C ASP A 451 10.99 25.61 -24.98
N SER A 452 9.83 26.27 -24.99
CA SER A 452 9.06 26.53 -23.77
C SER A 452 7.56 26.54 -24.03
N LYS A 453 6.79 26.10 -23.04
CA LYS A 453 5.33 26.09 -23.09
C LYS A 453 4.74 26.53 -21.76
N VAL A 454 3.73 27.40 -21.82
CA VAL A 454 2.95 27.82 -20.66
C VAL A 454 1.57 27.17 -20.72
N PHE A 455 1.18 26.52 -19.63
CA PHE A 455 -0.13 25.93 -19.41
C PHE A 455 -0.94 26.81 -18.47
N THR A 456 -2.21 27.07 -18.80
CA THR A 456 -3.13 27.83 -17.96
C THR A 456 -4.21 26.90 -17.43
N LEU A 457 -4.29 26.74 -16.11
CA LEU A 457 -5.09 25.70 -15.46
C LEU A 457 -6.34 26.23 -14.75
N GLY A 458 -6.51 27.55 -14.64
CA GLY A 458 -7.70 28.20 -14.04
C GLY A 458 -7.49 28.58 -12.57
N SER A 459 -8.51 29.19 -11.95
CA SER A 459 -8.45 29.75 -10.58
C SER A 459 -9.02 28.78 -9.53
N GLY A 460 -8.47 28.79 -8.30
CA GLY A 460 -8.96 28.00 -7.16
C GLY A 460 -8.00 26.89 -6.72
N GLN A 461 -8.39 26.12 -5.69
CA GLN A 461 -7.76 24.84 -5.37
C GLN A 461 -8.25 23.84 -6.43
N ILE A 462 -7.33 23.32 -7.25
CA ILE A 462 -7.66 22.28 -8.23
C ILE A 462 -6.98 21.01 -7.73
N GLN A 463 -7.79 20.06 -7.29
CA GLN A 463 -7.35 18.70 -6.96
C GLN A 463 -7.48 17.83 -8.21
N ASN A 464 -6.48 16.99 -8.47
CA ASN A 464 -6.37 16.13 -9.66
C ASN A 464 -6.40 16.86 -11.02
N PRO A 465 -5.50 17.82 -11.30
CA PRO A 465 -5.37 18.36 -12.66
C PRO A 465 -4.80 17.29 -13.62
N ASN A 466 -5.42 17.17 -14.80
CA ASN A 466 -4.95 16.33 -15.91
C ASN A 466 -3.45 16.48 -16.22
N SER A 467 -2.88 15.40 -16.76
CA SER A 467 -1.54 15.32 -17.35
C SER A 467 -1.25 16.45 -18.34
N LEU A 468 -0.10 17.11 -18.16
CA LEU A 468 0.42 18.11 -19.08
C LEU A 468 1.37 17.47 -20.07
N VAL A 469 0.97 17.45 -21.34
CA VAL A 469 1.84 16.97 -22.42
C VAL A 469 2.58 18.14 -23.07
N PHE A 470 3.91 18.09 -23.02
CA PHE A 470 4.82 19.01 -23.69
C PHE A 470 5.70 18.26 -24.69
N ASN A 471 5.46 18.53 -25.97
CA ASN A 471 6.28 18.05 -27.08
C ASN A 471 7.21 19.20 -27.50
N SER A 472 8.51 19.02 -27.30
CA SER A 472 9.51 20.03 -27.63
C SER A 472 9.76 20.07 -29.14
N SER A 473 10.07 21.26 -29.67
CA SER A 473 10.47 21.45 -31.06
C SER A 473 11.91 21.05 -31.38
N GLY A 474 12.69 20.70 -30.35
CA GLY A 474 14.04 20.13 -30.48
C GLY A 474 14.44 19.35 -29.23
N SER A 475 15.48 18.53 -29.35
CA SER A 475 15.86 17.62 -28.27
C SER A 475 16.60 18.34 -27.13
N PHE A 476 16.32 17.92 -25.89
CA PHE A 476 16.78 18.55 -24.65
C PHE A 476 17.33 17.52 -23.66
N ASP A 477 18.16 17.94 -22.70
CA ASP A 477 18.71 17.06 -21.64
C ASP A 477 18.15 17.39 -20.25
N THR A 478 17.56 18.58 -20.11
CA THR A 478 17.04 19.10 -18.85
C THR A 478 15.66 19.73 -19.04
N LEU A 479 14.70 19.39 -18.18
CA LEU A 479 13.41 20.06 -18.07
C LEU A 479 13.42 21.04 -16.90
N HIS A 480 13.05 22.29 -17.13
CA HIS A 480 12.73 23.23 -16.06
C HIS A 480 11.21 23.37 -15.89
N ILE A 481 10.77 23.36 -14.63
CA ILE A 481 9.38 23.52 -14.22
C ILE A 481 9.31 24.74 -13.29
N SER A 482 8.42 25.69 -13.60
CA SER A 482 8.23 26.89 -12.77
C SER A 482 6.79 27.39 -12.77
N ALA A 483 6.44 28.08 -11.69
CA ALA A 483 5.26 28.92 -11.64
C ALA A 483 5.46 30.13 -12.57
N ALA A 484 4.48 30.43 -13.40
CA ALA A 484 4.50 31.65 -14.22
C ALA A 484 3.78 32.83 -13.52
N ASP A 485 3.16 32.59 -12.36
CA ASP A 485 2.57 33.62 -11.48
C ASP A 485 3.08 33.44 -10.04
N VAL A 486 3.21 34.56 -9.31
CA VAL A 486 3.79 34.66 -7.97
C VAL A 486 2.94 34.02 -6.87
N ASP A 487 1.68 33.66 -7.17
CA ASP A 487 0.77 33.05 -6.23
C ASP A 487 0.44 31.58 -6.55
N THR A 488 1.01 31.05 -7.64
CA THR A 488 0.80 29.68 -8.06
C THR A 488 1.73 28.75 -7.28
N ASN A 489 1.12 27.84 -6.54
CA ASN A 489 1.81 26.74 -5.88
C ASN A 489 1.41 25.45 -6.58
N MET A 490 2.38 24.65 -7.00
CA MET A 490 2.12 23.41 -7.73
C MET A 490 2.88 22.23 -7.14
N PHE A 491 2.27 21.06 -7.26
CA PHE A 491 2.79 19.79 -6.80
C PHE A 491 2.57 18.76 -7.92
N PHE A 492 3.59 17.99 -8.28
CA PHE A 492 3.52 16.99 -9.35
C PHE A 492 3.81 15.61 -8.80
N LYS A 493 3.07 14.61 -9.32
CA LYS A 493 3.21 13.20 -8.96
C LYS A 493 4.25 12.53 -9.84
N LYS A 494 4.13 12.69 -11.15
CA LYS A 494 4.87 11.88 -12.13
C LYS A 494 5.41 12.78 -13.23
N ALA A 495 6.60 12.50 -13.74
CA ALA A 495 6.92 12.92 -15.10
C ALA A 495 7.50 11.76 -15.91
N GLU A 496 6.96 11.61 -17.11
CA GLU A 496 7.34 10.59 -18.07
C GLU A 496 8.01 11.27 -19.26
N PHE A 497 9.23 10.86 -19.57
CA PHE A 497 9.99 11.41 -20.68
C PHE A 497 10.00 10.42 -21.85
N THR A 498 10.06 10.96 -23.07
CA THR A 498 10.35 10.17 -24.26
C THR A 498 11.57 10.78 -24.95
N GLY A 499 12.53 9.94 -25.31
CA GLY A 499 13.81 10.36 -25.86
C GLY A 499 14.64 9.21 -26.43
N TYR A 500 15.94 9.45 -26.61
CA TYR A 500 16.92 8.51 -27.12
C TYR A 500 18.31 8.78 -26.50
N GLU A 501 19.18 7.78 -26.46
CA GLU A 501 20.54 7.89 -25.91
C GLU A 501 21.40 8.91 -26.72
N ALA A 502 22.21 9.70 -26.03
CA ALA A 502 22.92 10.87 -26.58
C ALA A 502 24.13 10.56 -27.50
#